data_AF-A0A4S4MWA0-F1
#
_entry.id   AF-A0A4S4MWA0-F1
#
_cell.length_a   1.000
_cell.length_b   1.000
_cell.length_c   1.000
_cell.angle_alpha   90.00
_cell.angle_beta   90.00
_cell.angle_gamma   90.00
#
_symmetry.space_group_name_H-M   'P 1'
#
loop_
_entity.id
_entity.type
_entity.pdbx_description
1 polymer ?
#
loop_
_entity_poly.entity_id
_entity_poly.type
_entity_poly.pdbx_seq_one_letter_code
_entity_poly.pdbx_strand_id
1 'polypeptide(L)'
;MDGDEAYILLLLSDSNLPTGSFVASSGLESYATHGFLSDFGGAQDTKSMPNGTVPIVEFVRSSLLTYSRTALPFVTDAHGIVQRHIAQRPWLADITPEDNLRDVLRDVTAVDELYDVMTLNHVTRRASRSQGVALLTLFSKGFAKSSVPGEGTDQGNARDVYLSRLVDELKLLVCL
;
A
#
# COMPACT_ATOMS: atom_id res chain seq x y z
N MET A 1 5.61 19.73 1.98
CA MET A 1 4.92 18.82 2.90
C MET A 1 4.66 19.57 4.18
N ASP A 2 3.44 19.46 4.68
CA ASP A 2 3.06 19.98 5.99
C ASP A 2 3.73 19.14 7.10
N GLY A 3 3.86 19.68 8.31
CA GLY A 3 4.46 18.96 9.44
C GLY A 3 3.69 17.69 9.83
N ASP A 4 2.36 17.76 9.74
CA ASP A 4 1.46 16.64 10.05
C ASP A 4 1.54 15.53 8.98
N GLU A 5 1.69 15.91 7.71
CA GLU A 5 1.86 14.96 6.60
C GLU A 5 3.18 14.19 6.74
N ALA A 6 4.27 14.89 7.06
CA ALA A 6 5.57 14.25 7.31
C ALA A 6 5.52 13.29 8.51
N TYR A 7 4.79 13.66 9.58
CA TYR A 7 4.58 12.81 10.74
C TYR A 7 3.79 11.54 10.39
N ILE A 8 2.70 11.66 9.63
CA ILE A 8 1.91 10.51 9.18
C ILE A 8 2.76 9.57 8.32
N LEU A 9 3.58 10.10 7.41
CA LEU A 9 4.47 9.27 6.60
C LEU A 9 5.50 8.52 7.45
N LEU A 10 6.05 9.17 8.48
CA LEU A 10 6.96 8.51 9.42
C LEU A 10 6.25 7.38 10.18
N LEU A 11 5.04 7.63 10.67
CA LEU A 11 4.24 6.63 11.37
C LEU A 11 3.84 5.45 10.47
N LEU A 12 3.47 5.74 9.21
CA LEU A 12 3.18 4.69 8.22
C LEU A 12 4.42 3.88 7.83
N SER A 13 5.62 4.46 7.98
CA SER A 13 6.89 3.76 7.75
C SER A 13 7.39 2.95 8.96
N ASP A 14 6.74 3.06 10.12
CA ASP A 14 7.14 2.35 11.34
C ASP A 14 6.85 0.85 11.22
N SER A 15 7.85 0.02 11.50
CA SER A 15 7.72 -1.44 11.54
C SER A 15 6.78 -1.95 12.63
N ASN A 16 6.45 -1.13 13.64
CA ASN A 16 5.51 -1.47 14.71
C ASN A 16 4.04 -1.28 14.30
N LEU A 17 3.76 -0.81 13.08
CA LEU A 17 2.39 -0.65 12.61
C LEU A 17 1.69 -2.02 12.54
N PRO A 18 0.47 -2.18 13.10
CA PRO A 18 -0.21 -3.47 13.17
C PRO A 18 -0.85 -3.87 11.82
N THR A 19 -0.04 -3.89 10.76
CA THR A 19 -0.44 -4.27 9.39
C THR A 19 -0.07 -5.72 9.06
N GLY A 20 0.73 -6.37 9.91
CA GLY A 20 1.22 -7.74 9.72
C GLY A 20 2.68 -7.79 9.28
N SER A 21 3.23 -9.00 9.12
CA SER A 21 4.62 -9.20 8.68
C SER A 21 4.77 -9.10 7.16
N PHE A 22 6.00 -8.80 6.70
CA PHE A 22 6.29 -8.66 5.28
C PHE A 22 6.40 -10.02 4.56
N VAL A 23 5.76 -10.12 3.39
CA VAL A 23 5.77 -11.32 2.52
C VAL A 23 7.19 -11.72 2.09
N ALA A 24 8.09 -10.74 1.97
CA ALA A 24 9.48 -10.94 1.59
C ALA A 24 10.23 -11.97 2.46
N SER A 25 9.81 -12.17 3.72
CA SER A 25 10.41 -13.16 4.63
C SER A 25 10.22 -14.59 4.12
N SER A 26 9.02 -14.94 3.65
CA SER A 26 8.73 -16.26 3.08
C SER A 26 9.48 -16.51 1.77
N GLY A 27 9.68 -15.45 0.97
CA GLY A 27 10.48 -15.50 -0.25
C GLY A 27 11.96 -15.75 0.03
N LEU A 28 12.52 -15.08 1.05
CA LEU A 28 13.91 -15.28 1.45
C LEU A 28 14.15 -16.68 2.04
N GLU A 29 13.22 -17.18 2.84
CA GLU A 29 13.27 -18.54 3.39
C GLU A 29 13.24 -19.60 2.28
N SER A 30 12.38 -19.44 1.28
CA SER A 30 12.36 -20.32 0.10
C SER A 30 13.66 -20.21 -0.70
N TYR A 31 14.16 -18.98 -0.92
CA TYR A 31 15.43 -18.74 -1.60
C TYR A 31 16.61 -19.43 -0.88
N ALA A 32 16.63 -19.39 0.45
CA ALA A 32 17.59 -20.12 1.27
C ALA A 32 17.44 -21.64 1.16
N THR A 33 16.21 -22.14 1.29
CA THR A 33 15.88 -23.58 1.28
C THR A 33 16.28 -24.24 -0.04
N HIS A 34 16.21 -23.51 -1.15
CA HIS A 34 16.63 -24.01 -2.47
C HIS A 34 18.13 -23.86 -2.76
N GLY A 35 18.95 -23.49 -1.78
CA GLY A 35 20.41 -23.48 -1.90
C GLY A 35 20.97 -22.22 -2.58
N PHE A 36 20.15 -21.24 -2.92
CA PHE A 36 20.61 -20.01 -3.59
C PHE A 36 21.48 -19.11 -2.68
N LEU A 37 21.47 -19.34 -1.36
CA LEU A 37 22.42 -18.70 -0.44
C LEU A 37 23.79 -19.39 -0.40
N SER A 38 23.92 -20.58 -0.98
CA SER A 38 25.12 -21.45 -0.91
C SER A 38 25.88 -21.52 -2.24
N ASP A 39 25.24 -21.18 -3.35
CA ASP A 39 25.66 -21.53 -4.73
C ASP A 39 26.84 -20.71 -5.29
N PHE A 40 27.39 -19.75 -4.54
CA PHE A 40 28.59 -18.99 -4.95
C PHE A 40 29.89 -19.51 -4.34
N GLY A 41 29.84 -20.64 -3.63
CA GLY A 41 30.98 -21.33 -3.03
C GLY A 41 31.64 -22.39 -3.91
N GLY A 42 31.76 -22.15 -5.22
CA GLY A 42 32.63 -22.96 -6.08
C GLY A 42 34.09 -22.68 -5.71
N ALA A 43 34.81 -23.72 -5.30
CA ALA A 43 36.19 -23.70 -4.83
C ALA A 43 37.13 -22.73 -5.58
N GLN A 44 37.59 -21.67 -4.91
CA GLN A 44 38.96 -21.16 -5.03
C GLN A 44 39.30 -20.17 -3.92
N ASP A 45 40.46 -20.41 -3.30
CA ASP A 45 41.19 -19.55 -2.38
C ASP A 45 41.05 -18.05 -2.68
N THR A 46 40.50 -17.26 -1.74
CA THR A 46 40.95 -15.88 -1.49
C THR A 46 40.34 -15.37 -0.17
N LYS A 47 41.20 -14.81 0.70
CA LYS A 47 40.84 -14.13 1.95
C LYS A 47 40.16 -12.78 1.67
N SER A 48 38.93 -12.76 1.15
CA SER A 48 38.21 -11.51 0.88
C SER A 48 36.71 -11.66 1.03
N MET A 49 36.15 -10.96 2.03
CA MET A 49 34.72 -10.74 2.33
C MET A 49 33.87 -12.00 2.62
N PRO A 50 32.89 -11.93 3.56
CA PRO A 50 32.00 -13.04 3.83
C PRO A 50 31.05 -13.23 2.64
N ASN A 51 31.27 -14.29 1.83
CA ASN A 51 30.45 -14.67 0.67
C ASN A 51 28.95 -14.87 0.95
N GLY A 52 28.51 -14.87 2.21
CA GLY A 52 27.10 -15.01 2.58
C GLY A 52 26.23 -13.78 2.33
N THR A 53 26.81 -12.58 2.14
CA THR A 53 26.02 -11.35 1.96
C THR A 53 25.63 -11.08 0.50
N VAL A 54 26.43 -11.52 -0.47
CA VAL A 54 26.18 -11.29 -1.91
C VAL A 54 24.85 -11.89 -2.37
N PRO A 55 24.49 -13.14 -2.02
CA PRO A 55 23.22 -13.72 -2.45
C PRO A 55 22.01 -13.05 -1.80
N ILE A 56 22.17 -12.54 -0.58
CA ILE A 56 21.13 -11.78 0.12
C ILE A 56 20.93 -10.42 -0.55
N VAL A 57 22.01 -9.72 -0.90
CA VAL A 57 21.93 -8.45 -1.64
C VAL A 57 21.27 -8.66 -2.99
N GLU A 58 21.59 -9.76 -3.68
CA GLU A 58 20.96 -10.10 -4.97
C GLU A 58 19.46 -10.40 -4.82
N PHE A 59 19.08 -11.16 -3.79
CA PHE A 59 17.67 -11.39 -3.44
C PHE A 59 16.94 -10.07 -3.16
N VAL A 60 17.53 -9.18 -2.36
CA VAL A 60 16.94 -7.88 -2.03
C VAL A 60 16.79 -7.01 -3.29
N ARG A 61 17.81 -6.97 -4.15
CA ARG A 61 17.78 -6.21 -5.40
C ARG A 61 16.69 -6.72 -6.35
N SER A 62 16.62 -8.03 -6.54
CA SER A 62 15.60 -8.69 -7.36
C SER A 62 14.19 -8.50 -6.80
N SER A 63 14.04 -8.58 -5.47
CA SER A 63 12.78 -8.30 -4.79
C SER A 63 12.36 -6.85 -4.98
N LEU A 64 13.27 -5.89 -4.78
CA LEU A 64 13.01 -4.47 -4.97
C LEU A 64 12.59 -4.16 -6.42
N LEU A 65 13.30 -4.70 -7.41
CA LEU A 65 12.95 -4.55 -8.82
C LEU A 65 11.55 -5.10 -9.14
N THR A 66 11.17 -6.20 -8.51
CA THR A 66 9.83 -6.75 -8.61
C THR A 66 8.81 -5.77 -8.05
N TYR A 67 8.97 -5.33 -6.79
CA TYR A 67 8.07 -4.35 -6.16
C TYR A 67 7.96 -3.03 -6.94
N SER A 68 9.07 -2.51 -7.47
CA SER A 68 9.08 -1.28 -8.27
C SER A 68 8.29 -1.40 -9.58
N ARG A 69 8.15 -2.61 -10.14
CA ARG A 69 7.43 -2.84 -11.40
C ARG A 69 6.02 -3.40 -11.20
N THR A 70 5.75 -4.05 -10.08
CA THR A 70 4.46 -4.72 -9.85
C THR A 70 3.59 -4.02 -8.83
N ALA A 71 4.13 -3.38 -7.79
CA ALA A 71 3.32 -2.73 -6.74
C ALA A 71 3.28 -1.21 -6.92
N LEU A 72 4.43 -0.60 -7.21
CA LEU A 72 4.55 0.87 -7.28
C LEU A 72 3.63 1.52 -8.34
N PRO A 73 3.48 0.98 -9.57
CA PRO A 73 2.57 1.57 -10.56
C PRO A 73 1.12 1.56 -10.08
N PHE A 74 0.66 0.46 -9.46
CA PHE A 74 -0.72 0.35 -8.95
C PHE A 74 -0.98 1.31 -7.79
N VAL A 75 -0.04 1.44 -6.86
CA VAL A 75 -0.15 2.43 -5.77
C VAL A 75 -0.19 3.85 -6.33
N THR A 76 0.63 4.14 -7.34
CA THR A 76 0.66 5.46 -7.98
C THR A 76 -0.63 5.75 -8.74
N ASP A 77 -1.17 4.76 -9.46
CA ASP A 77 -2.42 4.88 -10.21
C ASP A 77 -3.61 5.06 -9.27
N ALA A 78 -3.70 4.26 -8.20
CA ALA A 78 -4.73 4.40 -7.18
C ALA A 78 -4.68 5.78 -6.51
N HIS A 79 -3.48 6.24 -6.11
CA HIS A 79 -3.29 7.58 -5.58
C HIS A 79 -3.70 8.66 -6.59
N GLY A 80 -3.31 8.49 -7.86
CA GLY A 80 -3.64 9.41 -8.94
C GLY A 80 -5.13 9.47 -9.27
N ILE A 81 -5.85 8.35 -9.19
CA ILE A 81 -7.32 8.29 -9.29
C ILE A 81 -7.92 9.14 -8.17
N VAL A 82 -7.62 8.80 -6.92
CA VAL A 82 -8.17 9.52 -5.75
C VAL A 82 -7.82 11.01 -5.79
N GLN A 83 -6.57 11.36 -6.09
CA GLN A 83 -6.12 12.75 -6.16
C GLN A 83 -6.81 13.53 -7.27
N ARG A 84 -6.98 12.96 -8.48
CA ARG A 84 -7.71 13.62 -9.58
C ARG A 84 -9.16 13.89 -9.19
N HIS A 85 -9.82 12.92 -8.57
CA HIS A 85 -11.22 13.09 -8.15
C HIS A 85 -11.39 14.10 -7.01
N ILE A 86 -10.40 14.22 -6.11
CA ILE A 86 -10.38 15.27 -5.07
C ILE A 86 -10.06 16.64 -5.69
N ALA A 87 -9.08 16.73 -6.58
CA ALA A 87 -8.61 17.98 -7.18
C ALA A 87 -9.62 18.59 -8.17
N GLN A 88 -10.43 17.77 -8.83
CA GLN A 88 -11.51 18.23 -9.71
C GLN A 88 -12.71 18.83 -8.93
N ARG A 89 -12.62 18.97 -7.59
CA ARG A 89 -13.69 19.54 -6.77
C ARG A 89 -13.37 20.95 -6.26
N PRO A 90 -14.16 21.95 -6.66
CA PRO A 90 -14.46 23.13 -5.84
C PRO A 90 -15.77 22.92 -5.05
N TRP A 91 -16.00 21.71 -4.52
CA TRP A 91 -17.03 21.29 -3.53
C TRP A 91 -18.55 21.38 -3.85
N LEU A 92 -18.97 21.01 -5.07
CA LEU A 92 -20.33 20.54 -5.47
C LEU A 92 -21.22 21.56 -6.23
N ALA A 93 -21.04 21.69 -7.56
CA ALA A 93 -21.90 22.55 -8.39
C ALA A 93 -22.91 21.79 -9.29
N ASP A 94 -22.62 20.59 -9.85
CA ASP A 94 -23.55 19.98 -10.83
C ASP A 94 -23.57 18.43 -10.86
N ILE A 95 -22.80 17.74 -10.01
CA ILE A 95 -22.77 16.26 -9.96
C ILE A 95 -23.28 15.78 -8.60
N THR A 96 -24.24 14.86 -8.62
CA THR A 96 -24.74 14.12 -7.45
C THR A 96 -23.55 13.48 -6.71
N PRO A 97 -23.38 13.74 -5.39
CA PRO A 97 -22.25 13.22 -4.63
C PRO A 97 -22.05 11.70 -4.73
N GLU A 98 -23.14 10.96 -4.96
CA GLU A 98 -23.19 9.50 -4.97
C GLU A 98 -22.67 8.87 -6.26
N ASP A 99 -22.94 9.47 -7.43
CA ASP A 99 -22.48 8.93 -8.71
C ASP A 99 -20.96 9.07 -8.87
N ASN A 100 -20.40 10.17 -8.38
CA ASN A 100 -18.96 10.38 -8.34
C ASN A 100 -18.25 9.38 -7.41
N LEU A 101 -18.80 9.15 -6.21
CA LEU A 101 -18.24 8.17 -5.28
C LEU A 101 -18.17 6.78 -5.92
N ARG A 102 -19.23 6.38 -6.64
CA ARG A 102 -19.29 5.11 -7.37
C ARG A 102 -18.24 5.03 -8.47
N ASP A 103 -18.01 6.10 -9.22
CA ASP A 103 -16.97 6.14 -10.26
C ASP A 103 -15.57 5.96 -9.66
N VAL A 104 -15.25 6.67 -8.56
CA VAL A 104 -13.95 6.52 -7.88
C VAL A 104 -13.79 5.10 -7.34
N LEU A 105 -14.82 4.55 -6.70
CA LEU A 105 -14.80 3.19 -6.19
C LEU A 105 -14.57 2.19 -7.32
N ARG A 106 -15.31 2.31 -8.43
CA ARG A 106 -15.12 1.45 -9.61
C ARG A 106 -13.69 1.51 -10.11
N ASP A 107 -13.13 2.71 -10.27
CA ASP A 107 -11.81 2.89 -10.86
C ASP A 107 -10.69 2.38 -9.92
N VAL A 108 -10.80 2.63 -8.61
CA VAL A 108 -9.86 2.11 -7.61
C VAL A 108 -9.96 0.60 -7.49
N THR A 109 -11.17 0.03 -7.45
CA THR A 109 -11.39 -1.42 -7.41
C THR A 109 -10.87 -2.10 -8.66
N ALA A 110 -11.04 -1.52 -9.85
CA ALA A 110 -10.48 -2.09 -11.08
C ALA A 110 -8.95 -2.18 -11.05
N VAL A 111 -8.28 -1.19 -10.46
CA VAL A 111 -6.81 -1.20 -10.26
C VAL A 111 -6.41 -2.29 -9.25
N ASP A 112 -7.14 -2.42 -8.14
CA ASP A 112 -6.90 -3.46 -7.12
C ASP A 112 -7.12 -4.88 -7.66
N GLU A 113 -8.21 -5.11 -8.41
CA GLU A 113 -8.51 -6.38 -9.07
C GLU A 113 -7.42 -6.77 -10.07
N LEU A 114 -6.94 -5.82 -10.88
CA LEU A 114 -5.85 -6.06 -11.81
C LEU A 114 -4.56 -6.44 -11.07
N TYR A 115 -4.26 -5.78 -9.95
CA TYR A 115 -3.11 -6.14 -9.11
C TYR A 115 -3.24 -7.55 -8.49
N ASP A 116 -4.43 -7.92 -8.00
CA ASP A 116 -4.70 -9.28 -7.50
C ASP A 116 -4.47 -10.33 -8.59
N VAL A 117 -5.05 -10.13 -9.79
CA VAL A 117 -4.89 -11.07 -10.93
C VAL A 117 -3.43 -11.18 -11.39
N MET A 118 -2.67 -10.08 -11.37
CA MET A 118 -1.25 -10.09 -11.71
C MET A 118 -0.35 -10.70 -10.62
N THR A 119 -0.87 -10.86 -9.40
CA THR A 119 -0.14 -11.47 -8.28
C THR A 119 -0.39 -12.99 -8.24
N LEU A 120 0.42 -13.72 -9.00
CA LEU A 120 0.27 -15.18 -9.15
C LEU A 120 0.41 -15.95 -7.82
N ASN A 121 1.25 -15.47 -6.90
CA ASN A 121 1.47 -16.10 -5.60
C ASN A 121 0.28 -15.85 -4.64
N HIS A 122 -0.44 -16.91 -4.29
CA HIS A 122 -1.58 -16.86 -3.36
C HIS A 122 -1.21 -16.41 -1.94
N VAL A 123 0.02 -16.69 -1.46
CA VAL A 123 0.53 -16.18 -0.17
C VAL A 123 0.68 -14.66 -0.24
N THR A 124 1.26 -14.16 -1.34
CA THR A 124 1.40 -12.72 -1.58
C THR A 124 0.05 -12.04 -1.70
N ARG A 125 -0.91 -12.61 -2.45
CA ARG A 125 -2.28 -12.09 -2.54
C ARG A 125 -2.96 -12.00 -1.18
N ARG A 126 -2.95 -13.10 -0.41
CA ARG A 126 -3.57 -13.16 0.92
C ARG A 126 -2.96 -12.11 1.85
N ALA A 127 -1.64 -12.01 1.88
CA ALA A 127 -0.95 -11.03 2.70
C ALA A 127 -1.27 -9.59 2.26
N SER A 128 -1.25 -9.30 0.95
CA SER A 128 -1.62 -8.00 0.39
C SER A 128 -3.02 -7.57 0.82
N ARG A 129 -4.01 -8.46 0.71
CA ARG A 129 -5.39 -8.18 1.15
C ARG A 129 -5.46 -7.92 2.66
N SER A 130 -4.82 -8.78 3.47
CA SER A 130 -4.83 -8.59 4.93
C SER A 130 -4.18 -7.27 5.38
N GLN A 131 -3.07 -6.88 4.73
CA GLN A 131 -2.36 -5.63 4.98
C GLN A 131 -3.21 -4.42 4.55
N GLY A 132 -3.86 -4.50 3.38
CA GLY A 132 -4.79 -3.47 2.91
C GLY A 132 -5.97 -3.25 3.88
N VAL A 133 -6.61 -4.33 4.34
CA VAL A 133 -7.69 -4.26 5.33
C VAL A 133 -7.22 -3.66 6.65
N ALA A 134 -6.02 -4.02 7.11
CA ALA A 134 -5.43 -3.44 8.30
C ALA A 134 -5.17 -1.94 8.15
N LEU A 135 -4.64 -1.49 7.00
CA LEU A 135 -4.42 -0.07 6.69
C LEU A 135 -5.74 0.72 6.62
N LEU A 136 -6.76 0.21 5.93
CA LEU A 136 -8.07 0.85 5.89
C LEU A 136 -8.73 0.91 7.27
N THR A 137 -8.54 -0.12 8.09
CA THR A 137 -9.03 -0.15 9.48
C THR A 137 -8.29 0.85 10.36
N LEU A 138 -6.96 0.93 10.24
CA LEU A 138 -6.14 1.90 10.93
C LEU A 138 -6.54 3.33 10.55
N PHE A 139 -6.79 3.58 9.26
CA PHE A 139 -7.28 4.87 8.81
C PHE A 139 -8.61 5.22 9.49
N SER A 140 -9.63 4.37 9.39
CA SER A 140 -10.95 4.65 10.00
C SER A 140 -10.88 4.82 11.53
N LYS A 141 -9.96 4.15 12.22
CA LYS A 141 -9.88 4.16 13.70
C LYS A 141 -8.88 5.15 14.28
N GLY A 142 -7.84 5.51 13.54
CA GLY A 142 -6.67 6.23 14.06
C GLY A 142 -6.27 7.48 13.28
N PHE A 143 -6.66 7.61 12.00
CA PHE A 143 -6.32 8.76 11.17
C PHE A 143 -7.51 9.57 10.66
N ALA A 144 -8.71 9.00 10.69
CA ALA A 144 -9.93 9.75 10.40
C ALA A 144 -10.04 10.91 11.40
N LYS A 145 -10.14 12.13 10.89
CA LYS A 145 -10.30 13.33 11.72
C LYS A 145 -11.65 13.23 12.43
N SER A 146 -11.66 13.23 13.76
CA SER A 146 -12.91 13.41 14.52
C SER A 146 -13.49 14.77 14.13
N SER A 147 -14.70 14.79 13.57
CA SER A 147 -15.47 16.02 13.41
C SER A 147 -15.78 16.58 14.80
N VAL A 148 -14.87 17.38 15.35
CA VAL A 148 -15.19 18.27 16.47
C VAL A 148 -16.10 19.36 15.89
N PRO A 149 -17.33 19.54 16.39
CA PRO A 149 -18.23 20.57 15.89
C PRO A 149 -17.65 21.94 16.24
N GLY A 150 -17.00 22.62 15.29
CA GLY A 150 -16.64 24.04 15.44
C GLY A 150 -15.34 24.55 14.80
N GLU A 151 -14.40 23.71 14.37
CA GLU A 151 -13.03 24.17 14.02
C GLU A 151 -12.60 24.04 12.53
N GLY A 152 -13.49 23.70 11.60
CA GLY A 152 -13.15 23.58 10.18
C GLY A 152 -13.82 24.65 9.31
N THR A 153 -13.10 25.21 8.33
CA THR A 153 -13.75 25.83 7.16
C THR A 153 -14.67 24.78 6.50
N ASP A 154 -15.87 25.17 6.07
CA ASP A 154 -16.91 24.27 5.51
C ASP A 154 -16.37 23.28 4.46
N GLN A 155 -15.36 23.69 3.70
CA GLN A 155 -14.67 22.88 2.69
C GLN A 155 -13.81 21.74 3.25
N GLY A 156 -13.05 21.99 4.32
CA GLY A 156 -12.19 20.96 4.92
C GLY A 156 -13.03 19.83 5.49
N ASN A 157 -14.14 20.18 6.14
CA ASN A 157 -15.09 19.22 6.70
C ASN A 157 -15.76 18.36 5.61
N ALA A 158 -16.14 18.95 4.47
CA ALA A 158 -16.75 18.21 3.36
C ALA A 158 -15.78 17.19 2.71
N ARG A 159 -14.50 17.55 2.58
CA ARG A 159 -13.45 16.65 2.08
C ARG A 159 -13.26 15.45 3.03
N ASP A 160 -13.17 15.71 4.33
CA ASP A 160 -12.91 14.68 5.34
C ASP A 160 -14.10 13.69 5.43
N VAL A 161 -15.33 14.19 5.35
CA VAL A 161 -16.55 13.36 5.27
C VAL A 161 -16.56 12.49 4.00
N TYR A 162 -16.19 13.07 2.85
CA TYR A 162 -16.11 12.32 1.60
C TYR A 162 -15.07 11.19 1.66
N LEU A 163 -13.86 11.51 2.14
CA LEU A 163 -12.78 10.53 2.30
C LEU A 163 -13.16 9.41 3.27
N SER A 164 -13.83 9.76 4.37
CA SER A 164 -14.33 8.76 5.33
C SER A 164 -15.33 7.81 4.66
N ARG A 165 -16.32 8.35 3.91
CA ARG A 165 -17.29 7.53 3.18
C ARG A 165 -16.63 6.66 2.10
N LEU A 166 -15.66 7.20 1.37
CA LEU A 166 -14.88 6.44 0.37
C LEU A 166 -14.15 5.26 1.01
N VAL A 167 -13.49 5.48 2.15
CA VAL A 167 -12.77 4.41 2.86
C VAL A 167 -13.73 3.37 3.41
N ASP A 168 -14.87 3.76 3.95
CA ASP A 168 -15.87 2.81 4.46
C ASP A 168 -16.45 1.93 3.33
N GLU A 169 -16.77 2.50 2.17
CA GLU A 169 -17.24 1.73 1.00
C GLU A 169 -16.13 0.82 0.42
N LEU A 170 -14.89 1.31 0.33
CA LEU A 170 -13.74 0.47 -0.07
C LEU A 170 -13.56 -0.72 0.86
N LYS A 171 -13.75 -0.54 2.17
CA LYS A 171 -13.67 -1.64 3.14
C LYS A 171 -14.73 -2.69 2.87
N LEU A 172 -15.96 -2.31 2.52
CA LEU A 172 -17.03 -3.26 2.19
C LEU A 172 -16.69 -4.07 0.94
N LEU A 173 -16.03 -3.46 -0.06
CA LEU A 173 -15.65 -4.12 -1.30
C LEU A 173 -14.42 -5.04 -1.16
N VAL A 174 -13.47 -4.68 -0.29
CA VAL A 174 -12.21 -5.44 -0.13
C VAL A 174 -12.27 -6.49 0.99
N CYS A 175 -13.21 -6.35 1.95
CA CYS A 175 -13.35 -7.25 3.12
C CYS A 175 -14.37 -8.40 2.93
N LEU A 176 -15.03 -8.51 1.77
CA LEU A 176 -15.91 -9.63 1.41
C LEU A 176 -15.22 -10.54 0.38
#